data_AF-A0A2E4ISS1-F1
#
_entry.id   AF-A0A2E4ISS1-F1
#
_cell.length_a   1.000
_cell.length_b   1.000
_cell.length_c   1.000
_cell.angle_alpha   90.00
_cell.angle_beta   90.00
_cell.angle_gamma   90.00
#
_symmetry.space_group_name_H-M   'P 1'
#
loop_
_entity.id
_entity.type
_entity.pdbx_description
1 polymer ?
#
loop_
_entity_poly.entity_id
_entity_poly.type
_entity_poly.pdbx_seq_one_letter_code
_entity_poly.pdbx_strand_id
1 'polypeptide(L)'
;MKAKKIIIFLILLLIAYVGITYATQTNQKNPLITLKNLVMTVIQKKQAKESKLIIPDKKLMPSSLENEDFFKDHWESDRGYFMLIQDDIVSREGPSIKASKYEKLFKTERVRILYKNVQASDIEGELRYWVFIGSESGKTLLGWVFKDQLISKKDFIQYEPLEKMNYIYDQGTLKSRIIIEKNGRFNIKWKASGRGLFLKGSDDGQLLIYEDIIWARKDEQDFLYNFFITDATNQLMHEYRFREDRIKMEIFTMPKEGERKK
;
A
#
# COMPACT_ATOMS: atom_id res chain seq x y z
N MET A 1 -46.29 -20.08 -40.42
CA MET A 1 -45.10 -19.87 -39.57
C MET A 1 -43.90 -20.51 -40.27
N LYS A 2 -42.87 -19.74 -40.66
CA LYS A 2 -41.81 -20.21 -41.60
C LYS A 2 -41.04 -21.39 -41.00
N ALA A 3 -40.85 -22.48 -41.75
CA ALA A 3 -40.23 -23.75 -41.32
C ALA A 3 -38.90 -23.59 -40.56
N LYS A 4 -38.12 -22.55 -40.86
CA LYS A 4 -36.89 -22.19 -40.13
C LYS A 4 -37.12 -21.92 -38.64
N LYS A 5 -38.26 -21.34 -38.24
CA LYS A 5 -38.58 -21.10 -36.82
C LYS A 5 -38.90 -22.39 -36.07
N ILE A 6 -39.48 -23.38 -36.74
CA ILE A 6 -39.80 -24.69 -36.16
C ILE A 6 -38.52 -25.49 -35.93
N ILE A 7 -37.57 -25.43 -36.86
CA ILE A 7 -36.26 -26.10 -36.71
C ILE A 7 -35.45 -25.50 -35.56
N ILE A 8 -35.39 -24.17 -35.45
CA ILE A 8 -34.70 -23.50 -34.33
C ILE A 8 -35.36 -23.85 -33.00
N PHE A 9 -36.69 -23.91 -32.95
CA PHE A 9 -37.42 -24.30 -31.76
C PHE A 9 -37.14 -25.76 -31.36
N LEU A 10 -37.09 -26.68 -32.32
CA LEU A 10 -36.71 -28.09 -32.09
C LEU A 10 -35.27 -28.24 -31.57
N ILE A 11 -34.32 -27.45 -32.10
CA ILE A 11 -32.93 -27.47 -31.63
C ILE A 11 -32.84 -26.96 -30.19
N LEU A 12 -33.55 -25.89 -29.85
CA LEU A 12 -33.60 -25.38 -28.48
C LEU A 12 -34.24 -26.38 -27.51
N LEU A 13 -35.28 -27.09 -27.95
CA LEU A 13 -35.94 -28.12 -27.15
C LEU A 13 -35.03 -29.33 -26.94
N LEU A 14 -34.23 -29.70 -27.95
CA LEU A 14 -33.22 -30.76 -27.83
C LEU A 14 -32.10 -30.37 -26.84
N ILE A 15 -31.60 -29.12 -26.91
CA ILE A 15 -30.59 -28.61 -25.99
C ILE A 15 -31.13 -28.57 -24.54
N ALA A 16 -32.38 -28.12 -24.36
CA ALA A 16 -33.03 -28.12 -23.06
C ALA A 16 -33.23 -29.54 -22.52
N TYR A 17 -33.66 -30.48 -23.36
CA TYR A 17 -33.83 -31.89 -22.99
C TYR A 17 -32.51 -32.55 -22.58
N VAL A 18 -31.42 -32.31 -23.34
CA VAL A 18 -30.07 -32.80 -22.98
C VAL A 18 -29.59 -32.15 -21.68
N GLY A 19 -29.82 -30.85 -21.48
CA GLY A 19 -29.46 -30.16 -20.23
C GLY A 19 -30.20 -30.70 -19.01
N ILE A 20 -31.50 -30.96 -19.13
CA ILE A 20 -32.33 -31.51 -18.04
C ILE A 20 -31.92 -32.95 -17.73
N THR A 21 -31.74 -33.79 -18.76
CA THR A 21 -31.34 -35.20 -18.57
C THR A 21 -29.96 -35.34 -17.95
N TYR A 22 -29.00 -34.50 -18.34
CA TYR A 22 -27.67 -34.43 -17.75
C TYR A 22 -27.69 -33.93 -16.29
N ALA A 23 -28.54 -32.96 -15.97
CA ALA A 23 -28.75 -32.48 -14.60
C ALA A 23 -29.43 -33.54 -13.70
N THR A 24 -30.37 -34.32 -14.24
CA THR A 24 -31.03 -35.40 -13.48
C THR A 24 -30.11 -36.60 -13.22
N GLN A 25 -29.15 -36.90 -14.09
CA GLN A 25 -28.18 -37.99 -13.86
C GLN A 25 -27.05 -37.61 -12.89
N THR A 26 -26.79 -36.31 -12.67
CA THR A 26 -25.69 -35.83 -11.82
C THR A 26 -26.11 -35.45 -10.40
N ASN A 27 -27.36 -35.73 -10.02
CA ASN A 27 -27.98 -35.41 -8.74
C ASN A 27 -27.51 -36.25 -7.54
N GLN A 28 -26.21 -36.52 -7.43
CA GLN A 28 -25.58 -37.03 -6.20
C GLN A 28 -24.44 -36.16 -5.65
N LYS A 29 -24.06 -35.04 -6.27
CA LYS A 29 -23.10 -34.12 -5.67
C LYS A 29 -23.49 -32.66 -5.90
N ASN A 30 -23.64 -31.93 -4.80
CA ASN A 30 -24.03 -30.52 -4.73
C ASN A 30 -23.34 -29.66 -5.81
N PRO A 31 -24.07 -29.11 -6.79
CA PRO A 31 -23.51 -28.41 -7.96
C PRO A 31 -22.76 -27.10 -7.59
N LEU A 32 -23.09 -26.50 -6.44
CA LEU A 32 -22.38 -25.33 -5.91
C LEU A 32 -20.94 -25.64 -5.47
N ILE A 33 -20.69 -26.83 -4.92
CA ILE A 33 -19.36 -27.25 -4.47
C ILE A 33 -18.48 -27.53 -5.68
N THR A 34 -19.04 -28.14 -6.73
CA THR A 34 -18.35 -28.43 -7.98
C THR A 34 -18.02 -27.16 -8.76
N LEU A 35 -18.90 -26.15 -8.77
CA LEU A 35 -18.61 -24.87 -9.44
C LEU A 35 -17.51 -24.08 -8.72
N LYS A 36 -17.55 -24.01 -7.37
CA LYS A 36 -16.47 -23.38 -6.56
C LYS A 36 -15.13 -24.09 -6.81
N ASN A 37 -15.14 -25.43 -6.83
CA ASN A 37 -13.95 -26.22 -7.10
C ASN A 37 -13.45 -26.05 -8.55
N LEU A 38 -14.34 -25.97 -9.54
CA LEU A 38 -13.96 -25.76 -10.93
C LEU A 38 -13.34 -24.38 -11.14
N VAL A 39 -13.92 -23.32 -10.54
CA VAL A 39 -13.37 -21.97 -10.57
C VAL A 39 -12.01 -21.91 -9.87
N MET A 40 -11.87 -22.53 -8.69
CA MET A 40 -10.59 -22.69 -7.99
C MET A 40 -9.55 -23.41 -8.86
N THR A 41 -9.95 -24.48 -9.55
CA THR A 41 -9.05 -25.27 -10.40
C THR A 41 -8.62 -24.50 -11.66
N VAL A 42 -9.54 -23.74 -12.28
CA VAL A 42 -9.23 -22.91 -13.46
C VAL A 42 -8.37 -21.71 -13.09
N ILE A 43 -8.59 -21.08 -11.93
CA ILE A 43 -7.72 -20.01 -11.41
C ILE A 43 -6.32 -20.56 -11.11
N GLN A 44 -6.22 -21.71 -10.44
CA GLN A 44 -4.93 -22.36 -10.15
C GLN A 44 -4.18 -22.79 -11.44
N LYS A 45 -4.90 -23.31 -12.44
CA LYS A 45 -4.28 -23.76 -13.70
C LYS A 45 -3.88 -22.61 -14.63
N LYS A 46 -4.50 -21.43 -14.50
CA LYS A 46 -4.15 -20.21 -15.27
C LYS A 46 -3.08 -19.35 -14.58
N GLN A 47 -2.74 -19.64 -13.31
CA GLN A 47 -1.69 -18.97 -12.52
C GLN A 47 -0.43 -19.84 -12.34
N ALA A 48 -0.04 -20.65 -13.32
CA ALA A 48 1.32 -21.22 -13.39
C ALA A 48 2.37 -20.14 -13.77
N LYS A 49 2.30 -18.97 -13.14
CA LYS A 49 3.34 -17.95 -13.19
C LYS A 49 4.34 -18.36 -12.12
N GLU A 50 5.57 -18.69 -12.48
CA GLU A 50 6.57 -19.15 -11.51
C GLU A 50 6.71 -18.14 -10.35
N SER A 51 6.79 -18.67 -9.13
CA SER A 51 7.04 -17.85 -7.95
C SER A 51 8.40 -17.21 -8.08
N LYS A 52 8.43 -15.89 -8.28
CA LYS A 52 9.68 -15.17 -8.42
C LYS A 52 10.18 -14.77 -7.03
N LEU A 53 11.27 -15.38 -6.60
CA LEU A 53 12.09 -14.84 -5.53
C LEU A 53 12.70 -13.53 -6.03
N ILE A 54 12.33 -12.43 -5.41
CA ILE A 54 12.92 -11.12 -5.65
C ILE A 54 14.09 -11.02 -4.66
N ILE A 55 15.24 -11.55 -5.05
CA ILE A 55 16.48 -11.31 -4.29
C ILE A 55 16.94 -9.90 -4.68
N PRO A 56 17.01 -8.95 -3.75
CA PRO A 56 17.63 -7.67 -4.06
C PRO A 56 19.10 -7.89 -4.39
N ASP A 57 19.59 -7.25 -5.45
CA ASP A 57 21.01 -7.33 -5.77
C ASP A 57 21.82 -6.71 -4.62
N LYS A 58 22.60 -7.53 -3.92
CA LYS A 58 23.44 -7.10 -2.79
C LYS A 58 24.38 -5.94 -3.15
N LYS A 59 24.77 -5.82 -4.43
CA LYS A 59 25.60 -4.71 -4.92
C LYS A 59 24.82 -3.39 -5.04
N LEU A 60 23.52 -3.47 -5.24
CA LEU A 60 22.61 -2.33 -5.34
C LEU A 60 21.98 -1.97 -3.98
N MET A 61 22.09 -2.85 -2.98
CA MET A 61 21.61 -2.54 -1.64
C MET A 61 22.53 -1.50 -0.98
N PRO A 62 21.96 -0.49 -0.31
CA PRO A 62 22.75 0.52 0.35
C PRO A 62 23.54 -0.13 1.50
N SER A 63 24.83 0.19 1.57
CA SER A 63 25.70 -0.25 2.66
C SER A 63 25.23 0.33 4.00
N SER A 64 24.68 1.55 3.99
CA SER A 64 24.10 2.24 5.15
C SER A 64 22.75 2.89 4.83
N LEU A 65 21.93 3.11 5.87
CA LEU A 65 20.69 3.89 5.80
C LEU A 65 20.95 5.40 5.59
N GLU A 66 22.21 5.83 5.44
CA GLU A 66 22.60 7.22 5.21
C GLU A 66 22.81 7.53 3.72
N ASN A 67 22.64 6.53 2.85
CA ASN A 67 22.78 6.72 1.40
C ASN A 67 21.52 7.42 0.85
N GLU A 68 21.60 8.73 0.63
CA GLU A 68 20.51 9.58 0.15
C GLU A 68 19.88 9.07 -1.15
N ASP A 69 20.67 8.51 -2.07
CA ASP A 69 20.18 8.00 -3.36
C ASP A 69 19.27 6.79 -3.22
N PHE A 70 19.39 6.03 -2.13
CA PHE A 70 18.50 4.90 -1.88
C PHE A 70 17.05 5.34 -1.61
N PHE A 71 16.88 6.53 -1.03
CA PHE A 71 15.57 7.07 -0.72
C PHE A 71 14.97 7.84 -1.90
N LYS A 72 15.72 8.19 -2.95
CA LYS A 72 15.11 8.87 -4.10
C LYS A 72 14.02 8.02 -4.76
N ASP A 73 14.17 6.69 -4.74
CA ASP A 73 13.26 5.74 -5.37
C ASP A 73 12.41 4.95 -4.36
N HIS A 74 11.56 5.66 -3.62
CA HIS A 74 10.77 5.18 -2.47
C HIS A 74 9.89 3.94 -2.68
N TRP A 75 9.61 3.49 -3.91
CA TRP A 75 8.55 2.50 -4.15
C TRP A 75 8.94 1.38 -5.10
N GLU A 76 9.47 1.71 -6.27
CA GLU A 76 9.92 0.72 -7.25
C GLU A 76 11.23 1.21 -7.88
N SER A 77 12.30 0.45 -7.68
CA SER A 77 13.57 0.64 -8.40
C SER A 77 14.14 -0.70 -8.82
N ASP A 78 15.19 -0.65 -9.62
CA ASP A 78 16.10 -1.77 -9.85
C ASP A 78 16.66 -2.35 -8.54
N ARG A 79 16.62 -1.57 -7.46
CA ARG A 79 17.05 -1.96 -6.11
C ARG A 79 15.96 -2.63 -5.30
N GLY A 80 14.70 -2.69 -5.73
CA GLY A 80 13.61 -3.44 -5.06
C GLY A 80 12.28 -2.68 -4.95
N TYR A 81 11.30 -3.34 -4.32
CA TYR A 81 9.96 -2.82 -4.09
C TYR A 81 9.75 -2.54 -2.60
N PHE A 82 9.47 -1.29 -2.24
CA PHE A 82 9.07 -0.96 -0.88
C PHE A 82 7.55 -0.97 -0.75
N MET A 83 7.10 -1.35 0.44
CA MET A 83 5.72 -1.23 0.86
C MET A 83 5.68 -0.76 2.31
N LEU A 84 4.54 -0.22 2.70
CA LEU A 84 4.29 0.13 4.09
C LEU A 84 3.41 -0.91 4.74
N ILE A 85 3.67 -1.19 6.01
CA ILE A 85 2.74 -1.92 6.85
C ILE A 85 1.49 -1.05 7.06
N GLN A 86 0.30 -1.59 6.74
CA GLN A 86 -0.95 -0.85 6.87
C GLN A 86 -1.32 -0.57 8.33
N ASP A 87 -1.26 -1.59 9.18
CA ASP A 87 -1.60 -1.52 10.60
C ASP A 87 -0.60 -2.33 11.42
N ASP A 88 -0.57 -2.12 12.75
CA ASP A 88 0.21 -2.95 13.66
C ASP A 88 -0.17 -4.43 13.50
N ILE A 89 0.78 -5.25 13.04
CA ILE A 89 0.57 -6.68 12.77
C ILE A 89 1.68 -7.53 13.38
N VAL A 90 1.49 -8.84 13.36
CA VAL A 90 2.52 -9.81 13.74
C VAL A 90 2.75 -10.76 12.57
N SER A 91 3.98 -10.79 12.07
CA SER A 91 4.39 -11.69 11.00
C SER A 91 4.47 -13.14 11.47
N ARG A 92 4.62 -14.06 10.51
CA ARG A 92 4.66 -15.51 10.74
C ARG A 92 5.96 -16.13 10.25
N GLU A 93 6.38 -17.22 10.88
CA GLU A 93 7.56 -17.99 10.44
C GLU A 93 7.34 -18.68 9.09
N GLY A 94 6.09 -18.94 8.70
CA GLY A 94 5.72 -19.57 7.43
C GLY A 94 4.43 -19.00 6.83
N PRO A 95 4.15 -19.30 5.55
CA PRO A 95 2.96 -18.82 4.83
C PRO A 95 1.70 -19.60 5.24
N SER A 96 1.34 -19.55 6.51
CA SER A 96 0.19 -20.25 7.08
C SER A 96 -0.34 -19.52 8.30
N ILE A 97 -1.67 -19.46 8.44
CA ILE A 97 -2.32 -18.89 9.63
C ILE A 97 -2.02 -19.67 10.91
N LYS A 98 -1.62 -20.95 10.77
CA LYS A 98 -1.24 -21.83 11.89
C LYS A 98 0.25 -21.72 12.25
N ALA A 99 1.06 -21.05 11.43
CA ALA A 99 2.48 -20.87 11.74
C ALA A 99 2.65 -20.01 12.99
N SER A 100 3.76 -20.23 13.70
CA SER A 100 4.14 -19.44 14.86
C SER A 100 4.25 -17.96 14.50
N LYS A 101 3.93 -17.11 15.48
CA LYS A 101 4.21 -15.68 15.42
C LYS A 101 5.73 -15.47 15.39
N TYR A 102 6.20 -14.53 14.59
CA TYR A 102 7.63 -14.27 14.41
C TYR A 102 8.01 -12.89 14.95
N GLU A 103 7.61 -11.82 14.26
CA GLU A 103 8.02 -10.46 14.59
C GLU A 103 6.82 -9.50 14.65
N LYS A 104 6.86 -8.56 15.59
CA LYS A 104 5.86 -7.48 15.65
C LYS A 104 6.30 -6.38 14.68
N LEU A 105 5.40 -6.01 13.78
CA LEU A 105 5.58 -4.97 12.79
C LEU A 105 4.60 -3.84 13.05
N PHE A 106 5.03 -2.63 12.79
CA PHE A 106 4.26 -1.45 13.16
C PHE A 106 3.71 -0.73 11.94
N LYS A 107 2.58 -0.07 12.11
CA LYS A 107 1.97 0.78 11.07
C LYS A 107 2.99 1.76 10.50
N THR A 108 2.98 1.94 9.17
CA THR A 108 3.93 2.75 8.36
C THR A 108 5.37 2.28 8.37
N GLU A 109 5.69 1.13 8.96
CA GLU A 109 7.02 0.55 8.83
C GLU A 109 7.28 0.17 7.36
N ARG A 110 8.45 0.55 6.86
CA ARG A 110 8.86 0.27 5.48
C ARG A 110 9.46 -1.11 5.39
N VAL A 111 8.88 -1.94 4.53
CA VAL A 111 9.32 -3.32 4.30
C VAL A 111 9.53 -3.60 2.83
N ARG A 112 10.30 -4.63 2.55
CA ARG A 112 10.57 -5.10 1.19
C ARG A 112 9.99 -6.47 0.97
N ILE A 113 9.30 -6.68 -0.15
CA ILE A 113 8.89 -8.03 -0.56
C ILE A 113 10.10 -8.75 -1.15
N LEU A 114 10.50 -9.83 -0.50
CA LEU A 114 11.56 -10.72 -0.96
C LEU A 114 10.98 -11.89 -1.77
N TYR A 115 9.78 -12.35 -1.44
CA TYR A 115 9.12 -13.42 -2.17
C TYR A 115 7.61 -13.22 -2.19
N LYS A 116 6.98 -13.51 -3.32
CA LYS A 116 5.52 -13.54 -3.45
C LYS A 116 5.06 -14.96 -3.73
N ASN A 117 4.22 -15.49 -2.85
CA ASN A 117 3.58 -16.77 -3.10
C ASN A 117 2.57 -16.63 -4.24
N VAL A 118 2.62 -17.55 -5.20
CA VAL A 118 1.77 -17.53 -6.39
C VAL A 118 0.40 -18.11 -6.09
N GLN A 119 0.32 -19.05 -5.16
CA GLN A 119 -0.94 -19.65 -4.78
C GLN A 119 -1.60 -18.81 -3.68
N ALA A 120 -2.80 -18.29 -3.98
CA ALA A 120 -3.64 -17.70 -2.96
C ALA A 120 -4.11 -18.78 -1.98
N SER A 121 -4.12 -18.44 -0.70
CA SER A 121 -4.76 -19.24 0.34
C SER A 121 -6.21 -18.79 0.50
N ASP A 122 -7.14 -19.74 0.60
CA ASP A 122 -8.52 -19.45 1.02
C ASP A 122 -8.52 -19.26 2.54
N ILE A 123 -8.76 -18.03 2.97
CA ILE A 123 -8.84 -17.62 4.37
C ILE A 123 -10.21 -16.99 4.56
N GLU A 124 -11.06 -17.66 5.33
CA GLU A 124 -12.42 -17.17 5.65
C GLU A 124 -13.28 -16.86 4.40
N GLY A 125 -13.03 -17.55 3.29
CA GLY A 125 -13.75 -17.36 2.02
C GLY A 125 -13.12 -16.34 1.09
N GLU A 126 -12.04 -15.69 1.50
CA GLU A 126 -11.28 -14.74 0.69
C GLU A 126 -9.94 -15.33 0.22
N LEU A 127 -9.61 -15.07 -1.04
CA LEU A 127 -8.34 -15.49 -1.63
C LEU A 127 -7.24 -14.47 -1.30
N ARG A 128 -6.35 -14.82 -0.38
CA ARG A 128 -5.26 -13.94 0.08
C ARG A 128 -3.89 -14.49 -0.31
N TYR A 129 -2.97 -13.58 -0.65
CA TYR A 129 -1.63 -13.95 -1.09
C TYR A 129 -0.61 -13.71 0.03
N TRP A 130 0.17 -14.74 0.35
CA TRP A 130 1.32 -14.60 1.24
C TRP A 130 2.50 -13.95 0.54
N VAL A 131 3.20 -13.09 1.26
CA VAL A 131 4.50 -12.55 0.87
C VAL A 131 5.49 -12.71 2.00
N PHE A 132 6.74 -13.00 1.64
CA PHE A 132 7.85 -12.98 2.57
C PHE A 132 8.52 -11.61 2.49
N ILE A 133 8.72 -11.00 3.65
CA ILE A 133 9.24 -9.64 3.75
C ILE A 133 10.56 -9.59 4.51
N GLY A 134 11.36 -8.58 4.17
CA GLY A 134 12.52 -8.18 4.92
C GLY A 134 12.45 -6.70 5.27
N SER A 135 13.43 -6.25 6.06
CA SER A 135 13.61 -4.84 6.37
C SER A 135 13.73 -4.01 5.09
N GLU A 136 13.60 -2.70 5.21
CA GLU A 136 13.78 -1.78 4.09
C GLU A 136 15.09 -2.00 3.34
N SER A 137 16.18 -2.24 4.08
CA SER A 137 17.49 -2.59 3.53
C SER A 137 17.61 -4.06 3.09
N GLY A 138 16.55 -4.86 3.24
CA GLY A 138 16.44 -6.30 3.00
C GLY A 138 17.52 -7.19 3.65
N LYS A 139 18.29 -6.64 4.60
CA LYS A 139 19.32 -7.37 5.35
C LYS A 139 18.73 -8.21 6.48
N THR A 140 17.61 -7.78 7.04
CA THR A 140 16.90 -8.47 8.12
C THR A 140 15.66 -9.13 7.54
N LEU A 141 15.43 -10.40 7.87
CA LEU A 141 14.22 -11.13 7.49
C LEU A 141 13.13 -10.84 8.52
N LEU A 142 11.93 -10.46 8.07
CA LEU A 142 10.83 -10.03 8.94
C LEU A 142 9.64 -11.00 8.94
N GLY A 143 9.73 -12.10 8.19
CA GLY A 143 8.71 -13.16 8.17
C GLY A 143 7.67 -13.04 7.06
N TRP A 144 6.58 -13.79 7.22
CA TRP A 144 5.47 -13.88 6.27
C TRP A 144 4.28 -13.05 6.71
N VAL A 145 3.70 -12.30 5.78
CA VAL A 145 2.48 -11.50 5.95
C VAL A 145 1.58 -11.65 4.74
N PHE A 146 0.31 -11.25 4.86
CA PHE A 146 -0.55 -11.16 3.69
C PHE A 146 -0.25 -9.89 2.90
N LYS A 147 -0.31 -9.98 1.57
CA LYS A 147 -0.01 -8.87 0.65
C LYS A 147 -0.96 -7.68 0.81
N ASP A 148 -2.20 -7.94 1.21
CA ASP A 148 -3.24 -6.93 1.44
C ASP A 148 -3.07 -6.18 2.77
N GLN A 149 -2.18 -6.62 3.65
CA GLN A 149 -1.77 -5.87 4.85
C GLN A 149 -0.64 -4.86 4.55
N LEU A 150 -0.30 -4.71 3.27
CA LEU A 150 0.78 -3.87 2.79
C LEU A 150 0.23 -2.82 1.82
N ILE A 151 0.70 -1.59 1.97
CA ILE A 151 0.33 -0.45 1.13
C ILE A 151 1.42 -0.24 0.08
N SER A 152 1.02 -0.11 -1.18
CA SER A 152 1.87 0.27 -2.30
C SER A 152 1.58 1.69 -2.78
N LYS A 153 2.52 2.24 -3.56
CA LYS A 153 2.40 3.55 -4.21
C LYS A 153 1.05 3.82 -4.87
N LYS A 154 0.50 2.83 -5.55
CA LYS A 154 -0.76 2.94 -6.33
C LYS A 154 -2.01 3.00 -5.46
N ASP A 155 -1.90 2.62 -4.18
CA ASP A 155 -3.04 2.62 -3.26
C ASP A 155 -3.29 4.04 -2.72
N PHE A 156 -2.28 4.91 -2.82
CA PHE A 156 -2.40 6.32 -2.48
C PHE A 156 -3.15 7.10 -3.56
N ILE A 157 -4.12 7.91 -3.12
CA ILE A 157 -4.86 8.86 -3.96
C ILE A 157 -4.46 10.29 -3.62
N GLN A 158 -4.81 11.25 -4.47
CA GLN A 158 -4.55 12.66 -4.18
C GLN A 158 -5.30 13.09 -2.92
N TYR A 159 -4.60 13.77 -2.00
CA TYR A 159 -5.23 14.34 -0.82
C TYR A 159 -5.64 15.78 -1.08
N GLU A 160 -6.91 16.09 -0.86
CA GLU A 160 -7.47 17.43 -1.01
C GLU A 160 -7.96 17.93 0.35
N PRO A 161 -7.14 18.67 1.10
CA PRO A 161 -7.58 19.18 2.39
C PRO A 161 -8.67 20.23 2.21
N LEU A 162 -9.64 20.24 3.14
CA LEU A 162 -10.76 21.17 3.13
C LEU A 162 -10.30 22.64 3.16
N GLU A 163 -9.18 22.88 3.84
CA GLU A 163 -8.59 24.20 4.05
C GLU A 163 -7.10 24.21 3.80
N LYS A 164 -6.55 25.41 3.62
CA LYS A 164 -5.12 25.62 3.54
C LYS A 164 -4.49 25.33 4.91
N MET A 165 -3.42 24.54 4.93
CA MET A 165 -2.76 24.14 6.18
C MET A 165 -1.32 24.66 6.23
N ASN A 166 -0.80 24.84 7.43
CA ASN A 166 0.58 25.25 7.68
C ASN A 166 1.17 24.43 8.83
N TYR A 167 2.33 23.83 8.59
CA TYR A 167 3.02 23.00 9.58
C TYR A 167 4.38 23.59 9.88
N ILE A 168 4.77 23.51 11.15
CA ILE A 168 6.12 23.78 11.60
C ILE A 168 6.69 22.48 12.15
N TYR A 169 7.80 22.08 11.57
CA TYR A 169 8.54 20.92 12.01
C TYR A 169 9.89 21.36 12.56
N ASP A 170 10.26 20.80 13.72
CA ASP A 170 11.49 21.12 14.44
C ASP A 170 12.10 19.82 14.96
N GLN A 171 13.24 19.44 14.40
CA GLN A 171 14.01 18.27 14.82
C GLN A 171 15.47 18.62 14.97
N GLY A 172 15.91 18.67 16.22
CA GLY A 172 17.29 18.98 16.57
C GLY A 172 17.70 20.32 15.98
N THR A 173 18.41 20.28 14.86
CA THR A 173 18.92 21.47 14.17
C THR A 173 18.24 21.77 12.83
N LEU A 174 17.31 20.91 12.40
CA LEU A 174 16.48 21.10 11.21
C LEU A 174 15.16 21.74 11.61
N LYS A 175 14.81 22.84 10.94
CA LYS A 175 13.51 23.49 11.06
C LYS A 175 12.89 23.63 9.69
N SER A 176 11.65 23.21 9.53
CA SER A 176 10.92 23.40 8.29
C SER A 176 9.53 23.98 8.52
N ARG A 177 9.08 24.77 7.54
CA ARG A 177 7.72 25.26 7.42
C ARG A 177 7.12 24.68 6.15
N ILE A 178 5.96 24.06 6.27
CA ILE A 178 5.25 23.41 5.17
C ILE A 178 3.93 24.16 4.97
N ILE A 179 3.68 24.67 3.77
CA ILE A 179 2.41 25.29 3.40
C ILE A 179 1.71 24.38 2.42
N ILE A 180 0.46 24.04 2.69
CA ILE A 180 -0.33 23.09 1.89
C ILE A 180 -1.60 23.77 1.40
N GLU A 181 -1.76 23.80 0.08
CA GLU A 181 -2.95 24.34 -0.57
C GLU A 181 -4.09 23.32 -0.57
N LYS A 182 -5.32 23.77 -0.86
CA LYS A 182 -6.54 22.94 -0.85
C LYS A 182 -6.52 21.76 -1.84
N ASN A 183 -5.69 21.83 -2.88
CA ASN A 183 -5.50 20.74 -3.84
C ASN A 183 -4.42 19.74 -3.39
N GLY A 184 -3.86 19.91 -2.19
CA GLY A 184 -2.79 19.08 -1.65
C GLY A 184 -1.39 19.40 -2.17
N ARG A 185 -1.23 20.38 -3.07
CA ARG A 185 0.11 20.87 -3.43
C ARG A 185 0.72 21.53 -2.20
N PHE A 186 2.00 21.27 -1.97
CA PHE A 186 2.71 21.83 -0.85
C PHE A 186 4.04 22.45 -1.26
N ASN A 187 4.48 23.43 -0.47
CA ASN A 187 5.82 23.99 -0.50
C ASN A 187 6.43 23.86 0.90
N ILE A 188 7.62 23.27 0.98
CA ILE A 188 8.43 23.15 2.19
C ILE A 188 9.55 24.19 2.10
N LYS A 189 9.77 24.93 3.18
CA LYS A 189 10.98 25.75 3.36
C LYS A 189 11.70 25.26 4.58
N TRP A 190 12.94 24.84 4.43
CA TRP A 190 13.71 24.25 5.52
C TRP A 190 15.04 24.98 5.74
N LYS A 191 15.53 24.90 6.98
CA LYS A 191 16.83 25.39 7.41
C LYS A 191 17.45 24.36 8.34
N ALA A 192 18.70 24.00 8.10
CA ALA A 192 19.45 23.09 8.94
C ALA A 192 20.72 23.80 9.44
N SER A 193 21.14 23.49 10.66
CA SER A 193 22.40 23.97 11.22
C SER A 193 23.20 22.83 11.83
N GLY A 194 24.52 22.86 11.79
CA GLY A 194 25.30 21.78 12.40
C GLY A 194 26.77 21.88 12.08
N ARG A 195 27.62 21.63 13.09
CA ARG A 195 29.09 21.65 12.94
C ARG A 195 29.62 22.95 12.27
N GLY A 196 28.98 24.09 12.53
CA GLY A 196 29.34 25.39 11.96
C GLY A 196 28.81 25.67 10.54
N LEU A 197 28.07 24.73 9.94
CA LEU A 197 27.40 24.90 8.64
C LEU A 197 25.94 25.29 8.82
N PHE A 198 25.46 26.15 7.92
CA PHE A 198 24.07 26.58 7.84
C PHE A 198 23.56 26.37 6.42
N LEU A 199 22.57 25.51 6.28
CA LEU A 199 21.93 25.21 5.00
C LEU A 199 20.48 25.64 5.03
N LYS A 200 19.96 26.00 3.86
CA LYS A 200 18.55 26.31 3.65
C LYS A 200 18.14 25.84 2.27
N GLY A 201 16.88 25.44 2.13
CA GLY A 201 16.32 25.00 0.87
C GLY A 201 14.81 25.10 0.85
N SER A 202 14.25 24.72 -0.29
CA SER A 202 12.81 24.59 -0.45
C SER A 202 12.49 23.46 -1.41
N ASP A 203 11.44 22.72 -1.10
CA ASP A 203 10.96 21.60 -1.90
C ASP A 203 9.48 21.80 -2.19
N ASP A 204 9.04 21.48 -3.40
CA ASP A 204 7.63 21.43 -3.77
C ASP A 204 7.16 19.98 -3.90
N GLY A 205 5.85 19.76 -3.80
CA GLY A 205 5.31 18.41 -3.95
C GLY A 205 3.80 18.32 -3.94
N GLN A 206 3.31 17.09 -3.78
CA GLN A 206 1.89 16.74 -3.74
C GLN A 206 1.61 15.80 -2.56
N LEU A 207 0.63 16.14 -1.74
CA LEU A 207 0.10 15.22 -0.74
C LEU A 207 -0.76 14.16 -1.40
N LEU A 208 -0.49 12.92 -1.00
CA LEU A 208 -1.28 11.74 -1.31
C LEU A 208 -1.74 11.10 0.00
N ILE A 209 -2.85 10.36 -0.01
CA ILE A 209 -3.41 9.74 1.19
C ILE A 209 -3.85 8.30 0.92
N TYR A 210 -3.71 7.45 1.94
CA TYR A 210 -4.35 6.16 2.07
C TYR A 210 -4.87 6.05 3.51
N GLU A 211 -6.18 5.96 3.68
CA GLU A 211 -6.83 5.99 5.01
C GLU A 211 -6.36 7.22 5.84
N ASP A 212 -5.60 7.00 6.91
CA ASP A 212 -5.02 8.01 7.81
C ASP A 212 -3.52 8.28 7.54
N ILE A 213 -2.92 7.63 6.54
CA ILE A 213 -1.51 7.78 6.18
C ILE A 213 -1.38 8.78 5.03
N ILE A 214 -0.74 9.90 5.30
CA ILE A 214 -0.41 10.94 4.31
C ILE A 214 1.01 10.73 3.81
N TRP A 215 1.18 10.64 2.49
CA TRP A 215 2.47 10.71 1.82
C TRP A 215 2.70 12.11 1.25
N ALA A 216 3.68 12.84 1.78
CA ALA A 216 4.20 14.06 1.17
C ALA A 216 5.21 13.71 0.07
N ARG A 217 4.71 13.44 -1.13
CA ARG A 217 5.57 13.17 -2.28
C ARG A 217 6.18 14.46 -2.79
N LYS A 218 7.49 14.65 -2.61
CA LYS A 218 8.23 15.77 -3.19
C LYS A 218 8.41 15.57 -4.70
N ASP A 219 8.50 16.69 -5.43
CA ASP A 219 8.79 16.69 -6.87
C ASP A 219 10.25 16.23 -7.11
N GLU A 220 11.18 16.70 -6.27
CA GLU A 220 12.54 16.16 -6.14
C GLU A 220 12.64 15.37 -4.83
N GLN A 221 12.57 14.05 -4.94
CA GLN A 221 12.50 13.18 -3.78
C GLN A 221 13.86 13.11 -3.07
N ASP A 222 13.87 13.38 -1.77
CA ASP A 222 15.03 13.22 -0.89
C ASP A 222 14.72 12.25 0.26
N PHE A 223 15.63 12.14 1.24
CA PHE A 223 15.49 11.27 2.40
C PHE A 223 14.64 11.87 3.53
N LEU A 224 14.21 13.14 3.43
CA LEU A 224 13.52 13.86 4.49
C LEU A 224 12.00 13.77 4.34
N TYR A 225 11.36 13.17 5.35
CA TYR A 225 9.90 13.08 5.61
C TYR A 225 9.03 12.78 4.40
N ASN A 226 8.61 11.53 4.29
CA ASN A 226 7.63 11.15 3.29
C ASN A 226 6.28 10.84 3.90
N PHE A 227 6.21 10.28 5.11
CA PHE A 227 4.96 9.78 5.62
C PHE A 227 4.58 10.40 6.96
N PHE A 228 3.31 10.75 7.06
CA PHE A 228 2.65 11.26 8.25
C PHE A 228 1.41 10.43 8.53
N ILE A 229 1.03 10.33 9.79
CA ILE A 229 -0.21 9.69 10.24
C ILE A 229 -1.07 10.79 10.84
N THR A 230 -2.29 10.94 10.36
CA THR A 230 -3.28 11.81 11.00
C THR A 230 -3.87 11.12 12.21
N ASP A 231 -3.80 11.72 13.39
CA ASP A 231 -4.54 11.22 14.53
C ASP A 231 -5.98 11.74 14.56
N ALA A 232 -6.81 11.17 15.44
CA ALA A 232 -8.21 11.55 15.61
C ALA A 232 -8.41 13.00 16.11
N THR A 233 -7.34 13.70 16.49
CA THR A 233 -7.36 15.07 16.98
C THR A 233 -6.83 16.08 15.95
N ASN A 234 -6.69 15.67 14.69
CA ASN A 234 -6.06 16.45 13.62
C ASN A 234 -4.61 16.83 13.97
N GLN A 235 -3.86 15.98 14.66
CA GLN A 235 -2.40 16.12 14.76
C GLN A 235 -1.75 15.22 13.71
N LEU A 236 -0.60 15.66 13.20
CA LEU A 236 0.24 14.83 12.35
C LEU A 236 1.32 14.19 13.22
N MET A 237 1.36 12.86 13.21
CA MET A 237 2.47 12.08 13.70
C MET A 237 3.35 11.66 12.52
N HIS A 238 4.61 11.33 12.79
CA HIS A 238 5.49 10.77 11.76
C HIS A 238 5.25 9.28 11.54
N GLU A 239 5.73 8.78 10.40
CA GLU A 239 5.95 7.35 10.21
C GLU A 239 6.82 6.72 11.29
N TYR A 240 6.71 5.39 11.39
CA TYR A 240 7.36 4.58 12.41
C TYR A 240 8.82 4.96 12.71
N ARG A 241 9.62 5.20 11.66
CA ARG A 241 11.05 5.56 11.78
C ARG A 241 11.28 6.85 12.59
N PHE A 242 10.41 7.83 12.43
CA PHE A 242 10.56 9.18 12.96
C PHE A 242 9.51 9.51 14.03
N ARG A 243 8.81 8.50 14.56
CA ARG A 243 7.70 8.66 15.51
C ARG A 243 8.06 9.41 16.80
N GLU A 244 9.35 9.51 17.13
CA GLU A 244 9.85 10.24 18.30
C GLU A 244 10.07 11.74 18.03
N ASP A 245 10.05 12.14 16.75
CA ASP A 245 10.18 13.54 16.34
C ASP A 245 8.87 14.32 16.57
N ARG A 246 8.99 15.61 16.86
CA ARG A 246 7.84 16.48 17.15
C ARG A 246 7.41 17.29 15.92
N ILE A 247 6.15 17.16 15.53
CA ILE A 247 5.49 18.06 14.57
C ILE A 247 4.56 19.00 15.33
N LYS A 248 4.60 20.30 15.03
CA LYS A 248 3.63 21.28 15.52
C LYS A 248 2.75 21.75 14.38
N MET A 249 1.44 21.61 14.55
CA MET A 249 0.45 22.06 13.57
C MET A 249 -0.10 23.45 13.92
N GLU A 250 -0.18 24.32 12.92
CA GLU A 250 -0.85 25.61 13.04
C GLU A 250 -1.91 25.73 11.91
N ILE A 251 -3.17 25.43 12.25
CA ILE A 251 -4.28 25.58 11.31
C ILE A 251 -4.69 27.06 11.29
N PHE A 252 -4.58 27.69 10.12
CA PHE A 252 -5.07 29.04 9.91
C PHE A 252 -6.43 28.98 9.22
N THR A 253 -7.51 28.98 10.00
CA THR A 253 -8.84 29.30 9.46
C THR A 253 -8.81 30.76 9.02
N MET A 254 -8.70 31.04 7.72
CA MET A 254 -8.94 32.39 7.25
C MET A 254 -10.42 32.72 7.53
N PRO A 255 -10.73 33.85 8.19
CA PRO A 255 -12.12 34.28 8.31
C PRO A 255 -12.70 34.40 6.91
N LYS A 256 -13.92 33.87 6.70
CA LYS A 256 -14.65 34.04 5.44
C LYS A 256 -14.64 35.52 5.08
N GLU A 257 -14.24 35.86 3.84
CA GLU A 257 -14.33 37.22 3.32
C GLU A 257 -15.76 37.74 3.56
N GLY A 258 -15.92 38.65 4.54
CA GLY A 258 -17.21 39.16 4.95
C GLY A 258 -17.35 39.50 6.42
N GLU A 259 -16.63 38.82 7.33
CA GLU A 259 -16.65 39.17 8.75
C GLU A 259 -15.59 40.22 9.10
N ARG A 260 -15.72 41.41 8.50
CA ARG A 260 -15.19 42.62 9.15
C ARG A 260 -16.06 42.88 10.38
N LYS A 261 -15.54 42.48 11.54
CA LYS A 261 -16.13 42.82 12.84
C LYS A 261 -16.32 44.34 12.93
N LYS A 262 -17.55 44.74 13.21
CA LYS A 262 -17.91 46.05 13.77
C LYS A 262 -17.25 46.24 15.12
#